data_AF-A0A1Q8QVL2-F1
#
_entry.id   AF-A0A1Q8QVL2-F1
#
_cell.length_a   1.000
_cell.length_b   1.000
_cell.length_c   1.000
_cell.angle_alpha   90.00
_cell.angle_beta   90.00
_cell.angle_gamma   90.00
#
_symmetry.space_group_name_H-M   'P 1'
#
loop_
_entity.id
_entity.type
_entity.pdbx_description
1 polymer ?
#
loop_
_entity_poly.entity_id
_entity_poly.type
_entity_poly.pdbx_seq_one_letter_code
_entity_poly.pdbx_strand_id
1 'polypeptide(L)'
;MKKEKHPQNLEAELQQAFDRWDTLYKFGGHDPFWSDGCNLNLVRNHISHYKQKIEETYEPQNYPAIYYREAPSEVPQDYMARSEEIRSKAKKVVQVYKKDENYQFLLSLVERLDLKDIKTTSIRNVINYVKGLEQAIAADDLISMRRHENPEGYIESFLECAERVKSLKPRDNEQLSLFDVWPDEFSEEADECEEEDQGMNMRL
;
A
#
# COMPACT_ATOMS: atom_id res chain seq x y z
N MET A 1 -14.34 -38.28 12.93
CA MET A 1 -15.23 -37.64 11.94
C MET A 1 -14.64 -37.89 10.56
N LYS A 2 -15.30 -38.74 9.74
CA LYS A 2 -14.91 -38.92 8.33
C LYS A 2 -15.39 -37.66 7.61
N LYS A 3 -14.49 -36.91 6.96
CA LYS A 3 -14.89 -35.81 6.07
C LYS A 3 -15.75 -36.42 4.97
N GLU A 4 -17.01 -36.02 4.91
CA GLU A 4 -17.90 -36.37 3.80
C GLU A 4 -17.26 -35.81 2.53
N LYS A 5 -16.79 -36.70 1.65
CA LYS A 5 -16.40 -36.33 0.29
C LYS A 5 -17.69 -35.88 -0.39
N HIS A 6 -17.86 -34.57 -0.55
CA HIS A 6 -18.80 -34.07 -1.54
C HIS A 6 -18.52 -34.82 -2.86
N PRO A 7 -19.54 -35.34 -3.57
CA PRO A 7 -19.31 -35.89 -4.89
C PRO A 7 -18.71 -34.77 -5.75
N GLN A 8 -17.42 -34.90 -6.08
CA GLN A 8 -16.73 -33.95 -6.94
C GLN A 8 -17.46 -33.94 -8.28
N ASN A 9 -18.11 -32.82 -8.62
CA ASN A 9 -18.67 -32.63 -9.95
C ASN A 9 -17.53 -32.26 -10.90
N LEU A 10 -16.90 -33.28 -11.48
CA LEU A 10 -15.74 -33.14 -12.36
C LEU A 10 -16.03 -32.28 -13.60
N GLU A 11 -17.27 -32.29 -14.10
CA GLU A 11 -17.69 -31.43 -15.21
C GLU A 11 -17.67 -29.94 -14.81
N ALA A 12 -18.26 -29.61 -13.65
CA ALA A 12 -18.29 -28.24 -13.15
C ALA A 12 -16.88 -27.71 -12.82
N GLU A 13 -16.03 -28.54 -12.23
CA GLU A 13 -14.63 -28.20 -11.92
C GLU A 13 -13.81 -27.95 -13.20
N LEU A 14 -13.99 -28.80 -14.22
CA LEU A 14 -13.32 -28.61 -15.51
C LEU A 14 -13.80 -27.35 -16.21
N GLN A 15 -15.11 -27.07 -16.20
CA GLN A 15 -15.67 -25.83 -16.74
C GLN A 15 -15.10 -24.61 -16.02
N GLN A 16 -15.07 -24.61 -14.69
CA GLN A 16 -14.51 -23.51 -13.90
C GLN A 16 -13.02 -23.30 -14.19
N ALA A 17 -12.25 -24.37 -14.39
CA ALA A 17 -10.84 -24.28 -14.74
C ALA A 17 -10.64 -23.61 -16.11
N PHE A 18 -11.47 -23.95 -17.10
CA PHE A 18 -11.46 -23.27 -18.40
C PHE A 18 -11.86 -21.80 -18.29
N ASP A 19 -12.96 -21.49 -17.60
CA ASP A 19 -13.43 -20.10 -17.43
C ASP A 19 -12.38 -19.24 -16.72
N ARG A 20 -11.69 -19.82 -15.73
CA ARG A 20 -10.58 -19.17 -15.04
C ARG A 20 -9.39 -18.93 -15.97
N TRP A 21 -9.03 -19.90 -16.81
CA TRP A 21 -7.95 -19.74 -17.78
C TRP A 21 -8.28 -18.62 -18.77
N ASP A 22 -9.49 -18.61 -19.33
CA ASP A 22 -9.95 -17.58 -20.28
C ASP A 22 -9.96 -16.18 -19.65
N THR A 23 -10.47 -16.07 -18.42
CA THR A 23 -10.49 -14.81 -17.66
C THR A 23 -9.08 -14.32 -17.39
N LEU A 24 -8.20 -15.20 -16.91
CA LEU A 24 -6.80 -14.87 -16.62
C LEU A 24 -6.03 -14.48 -17.88
N TYR A 25 -6.27 -15.16 -19.00
CA TYR A 25 -5.60 -14.86 -20.26
C TYR A 25 -5.98 -13.47 -20.79
N LYS A 26 -7.27 -13.10 -20.65
CA LYS A 26 -7.82 -11.84 -21.13
C LYS A 26 -7.54 -10.64 -20.21
N PHE A 27 -7.69 -10.82 -18.89
CA PHE A 27 -7.65 -9.74 -17.91
C PHE A 27 -6.45 -9.80 -16.97
N GLY A 28 -5.68 -10.87 -16.97
CA GLY A 28 -4.60 -11.05 -16.00
C GLY A 28 -5.10 -11.34 -14.59
N GLY A 29 -4.16 -11.69 -13.73
CA GLY A 29 -4.39 -12.00 -12.33
C GLY A 29 -4.07 -10.82 -11.43
N HIS A 30 -4.15 -11.06 -10.12
CA HIS A 30 -3.79 -10.11 -9.06
C HIS A 30 -2.64 -10.64 -8.19
N ASP A 31 -1.94 -11.68 -8.64
CA ASP A 31 -0.87 -12.29 -7.86
C ASP A 31 0.29 -11.29 -7.67
N PRO A 32 0.72 -10.99 -6.44
CA PRO A 32 1.74 -9.98 -6.22
C PRO A 32 3.17 -10.45 -6.54
N PHE A 33 3.40 -11.74 -6.78
CA PHE A 33 4.72 -12.34 -6.91
C PHE A 33 4.95 -13.09 -8.23
N TRP A 34 3.87 -13.52 -8.89
CA TRP A 34 3.93 -14.33 -10.10
C TRP A 34 3.29 -13.63 -11.30
N SER A 35 3.88 -13.86 -12.47
CA SER A 35 3.31 -13.45 -13.74
C SER A 35 1.97 -14.13 -14.04
N ASP A 36 1.26 -13.64 -15.04
CA ASP A 36 0.06 -14.30 -15.53
C ASP A 36 0.38 -15.62 -16.23
N GLY A 37 1.51 -15.70 -16.94
CA GLY A 37 2.00 -16.93 -17.58
C GLY A 37 2.16 -18.09 -16.60
N CYS A 38 2.80 -17.86 -15.45
CA CYS A 38 2.92 -18.86 -14.40
C CYS A 38 1.55 -19.34 -13.91
N ASN A 39 0.62 -18.42 -13.65
CA ASN A 39 -0.73 -18.75 -13.20
C ASN A 39 -1.56 -19.47 -14.29
N LEU A 40 -1.40 -19.10 -15.56
CA LEU A 40 -2.06 -19.76 -16.69
C LEU A 40 -1.60 -21.22 -16.82
N ASN A 41 -0.31 -21.47 -16.66
CA ASN A 41 0.23 -22.83 -16.71
C ASN A 41 -0.22 -23.67 -15.50
N LEU A 42 -0.38 -23.07 -14.32
CA LEU A 42 -0.99 -23.75 -13.17
C LEU A 42 -2.44 -24.14 -13.45
N VAL A 43 -3.25 -23.23 -13.99
CA VAL A 43 -4.66 -23.53 -14.34
C VAL A 43 -4.73 -24.56 -15.47
N ARG A 44 -3.83 -24.50 -16.45
CA ARG A 44 -3.68 -25.52 -17.49
C ARG A 44 -3.43 -26.91 -16.88
N ASN A 45 -2.57 -27.00 -15.87
CA ASN A 45 -2.32 -28.26 -15.17
C ASN A 45 -3.58 -28.78 -14.44
N HIS A 46 -4.41 -27.88 -13.90
CA HIS A 46 -5.71 -28.27 -13.34
C HIS A 46 -6.68 -28.80 -14.40
N ILE A 47 -6.74 -28.19 -15.58
CA ILE A 47 -7.53 -28.69 -16.72
C ILE A 47 -7.10 -30.12 -17.08
N SER A 48 -5.80 -30.36 -17.24
CA SER A 48 -5.26 -31.71 -17.52
C SER A 48 -5.61 -32.70 -16.40
N HIS A 49 -5.50 -32.29 -15.15
CA HIS A 49 -5.84 -33.11 -13.99
C HIS A 49 -7.32 -33.53 -14.00
N TYR A 50 -8.24 -32.60 -14.25
CA TYR A 50 -9.67 -32.92 -14.27
C TYR A 50 -10.05 -33.80 -15.46
N LYS A 51 -9.41 -33.63 -16.63
CA LYS A 51 -9.57 -34.55 -17.76
C LYS A 51 -9.13 -35.97 -17.40
N GLN A 52 -7.96 -36.13 -16.81
CA GLN A 52 -7.50 -37.43 -16.32
C GLN A 52 -8.46 -38.03 -15.28
N LYS A 53 -9.01 -37.21 -14.37
CA LYS A 53 -10.00 -37.67 -13.39
C LYS A 53 -11.30 -38.14 -14.05
N ILE A 54 -11.73 -37.49 -15.12
CA ILE A 54 -12.89 -37.92 -15.92
C ILE A 54 -12.60 -39.28 -16.55
N GLU A 55 -11.42 -39.46 -17.13
CA GLU A 55 -11.00 -40.74 -17.73
C GLU A 55 -10.97 -41.88 -16.70
N GLU A 56 -10.55 -41.60 -15.46
CA GLU A 56 -10.50 -42.56 -14.36
C GLU A 56 -11.89 -42.91 -13.77
N THR A 57 -12.87 -42.01 -13.93
CA THR A 57 -14.17 -42.09 -13.20
C THR A 57 -15.32 -42.53 -14.09
N TYR A 58 -15.31 -42.15 -15.37
CA TYR A 58 -16.40 -42.40 -16.31
C TYR A 58 -15.97 -43.35 -17.43
N GLU A 59 -16.94 -44.06 -18.00
CA GLU A 59 -16.75 -44.75 -19.28
C GLU A 59 -16.65 -43.74 -20.43
N PRO A 60 -15.88 -43.99 -21.50
CA PRO A 60 -15.67 -43.05 -22.60
C PRO A 60 -16.95 -42.49 -23.24
N GLN A 61 -18.01 -43.30 -23.30
CA GLN A 61 -19.33 -42.92 -23.82
C GLN A 61 -20.10 -41.92 -22.93
N ASN A 62 -19.67 -41.75 -21.67
CA ASN A 62 -20.29 -40.88 -20.68
C ASN A 62 -19.43 -39.65 -20.34
N TYR A 63 -18.38 -39.36 -21.12
CA TYR A 63 -17.58 -38.16 -20.90
C TYR A 63 -18.42 -36.89 -21.12
N PRO A 64 -18.32 -35.90 -20.22
CA PRO A 64 -19.08 -34.65 -20.35
C PRO A 64 -18.59 -33.86 -21.57
N ALA A 65 -19.46 -33.05 -22.16
CA ALA A 65 -19.15 -32.31 -23.40
C ALA A 65 -17.88 -31.43 -23.28
N ILE A 66 -17.67 -30.83 -22.10
CA ILE A 66 -16.52 -29.96 -21.81
C ILE A 66 -15.17 -30.71 -21.86
N TYR A 67 -15.15 -32.03 -21.69
CA TYR A 67 -13.93 -32.85 -21.80
C TYR A 67 -13.27 -32.72 -23.18
N TYR A 68 -14.09 -32.61 -24.23
CA TYR A 68 -13.63 -32.54 -25.62
C TYR A 68 -13.12 -31.16 -26.03
N ARG A 69 -13.32 -30.12 -25.19
CA ARG A 69 -12.69 -28.80 -25.41
C ARG A 69 -11.18 -28.97 -25.35
N GLU A 70 -10.46 -28.51 -26.36
CA GLU A 70 -9.00 -28.61 -26.38
C GLU A 70 -8.38 -27.88 -25.17
N ALA A 71 -7.37 -28.49 -24.56
CA ALA A 71 -6.64 -27.84 -23.48
C ALA A 71 -5.82 -26.67 -24.05
N PRO A 72 -5.74 -25.53 -23.35
CA PRO A 72 -4.95 -24.41 -23.85
C PRO A 72 -3.48 -24.78 -24.02
N SER A 73 -2.80 -24.14 -24.97
CA SER A 73 -1.36 -24.27 -25.14
C SER A 73 -0.60 -23.73 -23.91
N GLU A 74 0.62 -24.20 -23.72
CA GLU A 74 1.51 -23.61 -22.72
C GLU A 74 1.83 -22.16 -23.08
N VAL A 75 1.86 -21.29 -22.07
CA VAL A 75 2.11 -19.86 -22.20
C VAL A 75 3.50 -19.55 -21.64
N PRO A 76 4.29 -18.62 -22.22
CA PRO A 76 5.57 -18.21 -21.66
C PRO A 76 5.45 -17.83 -20.18
N GLN A 77 6.44 -18.22 -19.37
CA GLN A 77 6.41 -17.96 -17.92
C GLN A 77 6.45 -16.47 -17.57
N ASP A 78 6.94 -15.61 -18.45
CA ASP A 78 7.00 -14.16 -18.28
C ASP A 78 5.78 -13.42 -18.86
N TYR A 79 4.81 -14.14 -19.43
CA TYR A 79 3.61 -13.54 -19.99
C TYR A 79 2.84 -12.72 -18.94
N MET A 80 2.45 -11.50 -19.34
CA MET A 80 1.61 -10.59 -18.57
C MET A 80 0.47 -10.10 -19.44
N ALA A 81 -0.77 -10.35 -19.01
CA ALA A 81 -1.93 -9.80 -19.69
C ALA A 81 -2.02 -8.29 -19.41
N ARG A 82 -2.58 -7.53 -20.36
CA ARG A 82 -2.76 -6.07 -20.25
C ARG A 82 -1.46 -5.31 -19.92
N SER A 83 -0.30 -5.80 -20.35
CA SER A 83 1.01 -5.22 -20.04
C SER A 83 1.10 -3.72 -20.34
N GLU A 84 0.58 -3.27 -21.49
CA GLU A 84 0.59 -1.85 -21.84
C GLU A 84 -0.31 -0.99 -20.95
N GLU A 85 -1.47 -1.53 -20.56
CA GLU A 85 -2.38 -0.87 -19.62
C GLU A 85 -1.71 -0.71 -18.24
N ILE A 86 -1.03 -1.76 -17.76
CA ILE A 86 -0.26 -1.75 -16.51
C ILE A 86 0.81 -0.66 -16.56
N ARG A 87 1.62 -0.59 -17.64
CA ARG A 87 2.65 0.45 -17.81
C ARG A 87 2.05 1.85 -17.79
N SER A 88 0.99 2.09 -18.57
CA SER A 88 0.33 3.39 -18.64
C SER A 88 -0.26 3.80 -17.28
N LYS A 89 -0.91 2.88 -16.57
CA LYS A 89 -1.46 3.13 -15.23
C LYS A 89 -0.36 3.43 -14.21
N ALA A 90 0.70 2.62 -14.16
CA ALA A 90 1.83 2.85 -13.25
C ALA A 90 2.45 4.24 -13.42
N LYS A 91 2.68 4.66 -14.67
CA LYS A 91 3.19 6.01 -14.99
C LYS A 91 2.24 7.12 -14.54
N LYS A 92 0.92 6.91 -14.57
CA LYS A 92 -0.06 7.90 -14.05
C LYS A 92 -0.07 7.91 -12.52
N VAL A 93 -0.16 6.74 -11.91
CA VAL A 93 -0.27 6.55 -10.46
C VAL A 93 0.96 7.13 -9.73
N VAL A 94 2.17 6.92 -10.25
CA VAL A 94 3.38 7.48 -9.62
C VAL A 94 3.36 9.01 -9.60
N GLN A 95 2.73 9.66 -10.60
CA GLN A 95 2.56 11.11 -10.61
C GLN A 95 1.51 11.57 -9.61
N VAL A 96 0.46 10.78 -9.40
CA VAL A 96 -0.54 11.04 -8.36
C VAL A 96 0.11 10.97 -6.99
N TYR A 97 0.85 9.91 -6.69
CA TYR A 97 1.55 9.77 -5.41
C TYR A 97 2.54 10.90 -5.15
N LYS A 98 3.29 11.31 -6.17
CA LYS A 98 4.22 12.45 -6.05
C LYS A 98 3.53 13.79 -5.81
N LYS A 99 2.27 13.96 -6.20
CA LYS A 99 1.52 15.20 -5.98
C LYS A 99 0.72 15.19 -4.67
N ASP A 100 0.64 14.05 -4.00
CA ASP A 100 -0.09 13.91 -2.75
C ASP A 100 0.57 14.74 -1.63
N GLU A 101 -0.22 15.55 -0.94
CA GLU A 101 0.27 16.47 0.08
C GLU A 101 0.82 15.73 1.31
N ASN A 102 0.20 14.60 1.69
CA ASN A 102 0.66 13.79 2.81
C ASN A 102 2.00 13.11 2.46
N TYR A 103 2.12 12.60 1.24
CA TYR A 103 3.39 12.05 0.76
C TYR A 103 4.51 13.09 0.76
N GLN A 104 4.27 14.30 0.24
CA GLN A 104 5.24 15.39 0.25
C GLN A 104 5.64 15.81 1.67
N PHE A 105 4.66 15.92 2.57
CA PHE A 105 4.90 16.18 3.98
C PHE A 105 5.81 15.13 4.62
N LEU A 106 5.49 13.84 4.44
CA LEU A 106 6.29 12.72 4.95
C LEU A 106 7.71 12.71 4.37
N LEU A 107 7.85 13.00 3.08
CA LEU A 107 9.15 13.05 2.41
C LEU A 107 10.07 14.13 3.00
N SER A 108 9.51 15.28 3.39
CA SER A 108 10.28 16.38 4.02
C SER A 108 10.76 16.08 5.45
N LEU A 109 10.09 15.14 6.14
CA LEU A 109 10.33 14.85 7.55
C LEU A 109 11.17 13.58 7.79
N VAL A 110 11.20 12.65 6.83
CA VAL A 110 11.81 11.32 7.03
C VAL A 110 13.26 11.36 7.53
N GLU A 111 14.05 12.34 7.08
CA GLU A 111 15.46 12.47 7.48
C GLU A 111 15.65 13.11 8.86
N ARG A 112 14.60 13.74 9.42
CA ARG A 112 14.63 14.43 10.72
C ARG A 112 14.09 13.57 11.86
N LEU A 113 13.38 12.50 11.54
CA LEU A 113 12.85 11.54 12.52
C LEU A 113 13.94 10.58 12.99
N ASP A 114 13.88 10.21 14.27
CA ASP A 114 14.78 9.19 14.80
C ASP A 114 14.35 7.77 14.38
N LEU A 115 15.17 6.78 14.70
CA LEU A 115 14.89 5.38 14.34
C LEU A 115 13.62 4.82 15.01
N LYS A 116 13.26 5.31 16.20
CA LYS A 116 12.09 4.84 16.96
C LYS A 116 10.81 5.37 16.34
N ASP A 117 10.78 6.65 15.99
CA ASP A 117 9.66 7.31 15.33
C ASP A 117 9.48 6.79 13.90
N ILE A 118 10.57 6.57 13.16
CA ILE A 118 10.53 5.94 11.83
C ILE A 118 9.87 4.55 11.90
N LYS A 119 10.20 3.75 12.92
CA LYS A 119 9.63 2.41 13.09
C LYS A 119 8.15 2.48 13.49
N THR A 120 7.80 3.37 14.41
CA THR A 120 6.44 3.52 14.95
C THR A 120 5.45 4.07 13.91
N THR A 121 5.89 5.04 13.11
CA THR A 121 5.07 5.67 12.07
C THR A 121 5.11 4.91 10.74
N SER A 122 6.01 3.95 10.59
CA SER A 122 6.20 3.18 9.35
C SER A 122 6.45 4.05 8.11
N ILE A 123 6.95 5.28 8.30
CA ILE A 123 7.17 6.27 7.24
C ILE A 123 8.03 5.75 6.09
N ARG A 124 9.02 4.89 6.40
CA ARG A 124 9.86 4.25 5.38
C ARG A 124 9.06 3.32 4.45
N ASN A 125 8.05 2.62 4.96
CA ASN A 125 7.23 1.73 4.12
C ASN A 125 6.46 2.55 3.09
N VAL A 126 5.82 3.63 3.54
CA VAL A 126 5.09 4.57 2.69
C VAL A 126 5.99 5.18 1.62
N ILE A 127 7.18 5.66 2.02
CA ILE A 127 8.14 6.23 1.06
C ILE A 127 8.61 5.19 0.04
N ASN A 128 8.82 3.95 0.49
CA ASN A 128 9.26 2.85 -0.37
C ASN A 128 8.17 2.38 -1.35
N TYR A 129 6.88 2.63 -1.10
CA TYR A 129 5.84 2.34 -2.09
C TYR A 129 6.03 3.17 -3.36
N VAL A 130 6.33 4.47 -3.22
CA VAL A 130 6.53 5.35 -4.38
C VAL A 130 7.89 5.07 -5.03
N LYS A 131 8.97 4.97 -4.24
CA LYS A 131 10.31 4.66 -4.77
C LYS A 131 10.36 3.30 -5.46
N GLY A 132 9.68 2.31 -4.90
CA GLY A 132 9.57 0.96 -5.49
C GLY A 132 8.82 0.98 -6.82
N LEU A 133 7.73 1.74 -6.92
CA LEU A 133 7.01 1.91 -8.18
C LEU A 133 7.87 2.61 -9.25
N GLU A 134 8.66 3.63 -8.88
CA GLU A 134 9.59 4.28 -9.82
C GLU A 134 10.65 3.30 -10.35
N GLN A 135 11.23 2.49 -9.46
CA GLN A 135 12.20 1.47 -9.82
C GLN A 135 11.57 0.40 -10.72
N ALA A 136 10.35 -0.03 -10.41
CA ALA A 136 9.61 -0.97 -11.23
C ALA A 136 9.39 -0.43 -12.65
N ILE A 137 8.95 0.82 -12.77
CA ILE A 137 8.78 1.50 -14.08
C ILE A 137 10.10 1.56 -14.84
N ALA A 138 11.21 1.86 -14.17
CA ALA A 138 12.54 1.94 -14.81
C ALA A 138 13.05 0.57 -15.28
N ALA A 139 12.74 -0.50 -14.54
CA ALA A 139 13.14 -1.87 -14.85
C ALA A 139 12.14 -2.63 -15.77
N ASP A 140 11.04 -1.99 -16.18
CA ASP A 140 9.88 -2.63 -16.83
C ASP A 140 9.32 -3.84 -16.04
N ASP A 141 9.37 -3.80 -14.71
CA ASP A 141 8.82 -4.83 -13.83
C ASP A 141 7.29 -4.69 -13.71
N LEU A 142 6.60 -5.38 -14.62
CA LEU A 142 5.13 -5.40 -14.70
C LEU A 142 4.47 -6.01 -13.47
N ILE A 143 5.13 -6.96 -12.77
CA ILE A 143 4.58 -7.60 -11.57
C ILE A 143 4.50 -6.58 -10.44
N SER A 144 5.59 -5.84 -10.21
CA SER A 144 5.60 -4.77 -9.22
C SER A 144 4.67 -3.61 -9.60
N MET A 145 4.61 -3.23 -10.88
CA MET A 145 3.69 -2.19 -11.35
C MET A 145 2.22 -2.53 -11.10
N ARG A 146 1.80 -3.78 -11.38
CA ARG A 146 0.42 -4.25 -11.18
C ARG A 146 -0.07 -4.07 -9.75
N ARG A 147 0.81 -4.19 -8.76
CA ARG A 147 0.47 -4.03 -7.33
C ARG A 147 -0.06 -2.64 -6.99
N HIS A 148 0.16 -1.65 -7.87
CA HIS A 148 -0.32 -0.28 -7.73
C HIS A 148 -1.49 0.06 -8.68
N GLU A 149 -2.16 -0.94 -9.28
CA GLU A 149 -3.37 -0.70 -10.09
C GLU A 149 -4.53 -0.10 -9.29
N ASN A 150 -4.57 -0.34 -7.98
CA ASN A 150 -5.54 0.24 -7.04
C ASN A 150 -4.83 1.26 -6.13
N PRO A 151 -4.72 2.54 -6.52
CA PRO A 151 -3.93 3.53 -5.79
C PRO A 151 -4.54 3.98 -4.47
N GLU A 152 -5.84 3.81 -4.27
CA GLU A 152 -6.61 4.32 -3.14
C GLU A 152 -6.05 3.83 -1.80
N GLY A 153 -5.75 2.53 -1.68
CA GLY A 153 -5.19 1.97 -0.45
C GLY A 153 -3.78 2.47 -0.12
N TYR A 154 -2.99 2.85 -1.13
CA TYR A 154 -1.68 3.46 -0.90
C TYR A 154 -1.82 4.92 -0.45
N ILE A 155 -2.75 5.67 -1.05
CA ILE A 155 -3.04 7.06 -0.67
C ILE A 155 -3.57 7.11 0.77
N GLU A 156 -4.48 6.20 1.14
CA GLU A 156 -4.95 6.06 2.52
C GLU A 156 -3.79 5.77 3.48
N SER A 157 -2.88 4.88 3.10
CA SER A 157 -1.66 4.61 3.88
C SER A 157 -0.78 5.86 4.06
N PHE A 158 -0.76 6.78 3.09
CA PHE A 158 -0.03 8.05 3.21
C PHE A 158 -0.69 8.97 4.23
N LEU A 159 -2.01 9.09 4.19
CA LEU A 159 -2.80 9.86 5.14
C LEU A 159 -2.60 9.34 6.57
N GLU A 160 -2.84 8.04 6.80
CA GLU A 160 -2.70 7.42 8.12
C GLU A 160 -1.27 7.55 8.67
N CYS A 161 -0.27 7.45 7.81
CA CYS A 161 1.12 7.66 8.20
C CYS A 161 1.37 9.12 8.59
N ALA A 162 0.86 10.09 7.82
CA ALA A 162 0.98 11.51 8.13
C ALA A 162 0.29 11.86 9.46
N GLU A 163 -0.87 11.30 9.75
CA GLU A 163 -1.56 11.47 11.03
C GLU A 163 -0.76 10.89 12.20
N ARG A 164 -0.15 9.71 12.03
CA ARG A 164 0.75 9.13 13.04
C ARG A 164 1.96 10.01 13.31
N VAL A 165 2.58 10.57 12.26
CA VAL A 165 3.71 11.50 12.39
C VAL A 165 3.30 12.79 13.09
N LYS A 166 2.14 13.36 12.75
CA LYS A 166 1.60 14.57 13.42
C LYS A 166 1.26 14.33 14.89
N SER A 167 0.93 13.10 15.26
CA SER A 167 0.57 12.70 16.63
C SER A 167 1.79 12.35 17.50
N LEU A 168 3.01 12.41 16.95
CA LEU A 168 4.22 12.24 17.76
C LEU A 168 4.33 13.38 18.77
N LYS A 169 4.64 13.04 20.02
CA LYS A 169 4.88 14.04 21.05
C LYS A 169 6.13 14.86 20.70
N PRO A 170 6.14 16.19 20.93
CA PRO A 170 7.37 16.96 20.89
C PRO A 170 8.39 16.32 21.82
N ARG A 171 9.68 16.36 21.45
CA ARG A 171 10.73 15.83 22.32
C ARG A 171 10.76 16.66 23.59
N ASP A 172 10.99 16.02 24.74
CA ASP A 172 11.17 16.72 26.03
C ASP A 172 12.30 17.78 25.97
N ASN A 173 13.21 17.65 24.99
CA ASN A 173 14.37 18.52 24.77
C ASN A 173 14.04 19.82 24.01
N GLU A 174 12.79 20.03 23.57
CA GLU A 174 12.33 21.27 22.91
C GLU A 174 11.46 22.14 23.84
N GLN A 175 11.34 21.80 25.12
CA GLN A 175 10.97 22.80 26.12
C GLN A 175 12.19 23.70 26.33
N LEU A 176 12.29 24.77 25.55
CA LEU A 176 13.07 25.95 25.95
C LEU A 176 12.58 26.30 27.36
N SER A 177 13.48 26.27 28.34
CA SER A 177 13.10 26.70 29.67
C SER A 177 12.71 28.18 29.56
N LEU A 178 11.55 28.54 30.11
CA LEU A 178 11.08 29.94 30.13
C LEU A 178 12.11 30.88 30.80
N PHE A 179 13.06 30.32 31.55
CA PHE A 179 14.15 31.01 32.23
C PHE A 179 15.35 31.35 31.34
N ASP A 180 15.49 30.77 30.15
CA ASP A 180 16.60 31.09 29.23
C ASP A 180 16.34 32.39 28.42
N VAL A 181 15.15 32.99 28.54
CA VAL A 181 14.70 34.15 27.72
C VAL A 181 14.73 35.48 28.50
N TRP A 182 15.07 35.49 29.78
CA TRP A 182 15.24 36.73 30.54
C TRP A 182 16.71 37.09 30.70
N PRO A 183 17.18 38.18 30.05
CA PRO A 183 18.48 38.75 30.37
C PRO A 183 18.49 39.22 31.83
N ASP A 184 19.61 38.95 32.53
CA ASP A 184 19.94 39.40 33.90
C ASP A 184 20.08 40.94 34.03
N GLU A 185 19.28 41.72 33.30
CA GLU A 185 19.41 43.18 33.20
C GLU A 185 18.09 43.85 33.61
N PHE A 186 17.67 43.59 34.84
CA PHE A 186 16.78 44.48 35.59
C PHE A 186 17.36 44.68 36.99
N SER A 187 18.53 45.34 37.05
CA SER A 187 18.88 46.12 38.22
C SER A 187 18.25 47.50 38.05
N GLU A 188 17.04 47.69 38.57
CA GLU A 188 16.51 49.04 38.79
C GLU A 188 16.61 49.38 40.27
N GLU A 189 17.25 50.52 40.46
CA GLU A 189 17.70 51.13 41.69
C GLU A 189 16.52 51.56 42.57
N ALA A 190 16.83 51.73 43.86
CA ALA A 190 15.90 52.12 44.91
C ALA A 190 15.24 53.49 44.65
N ASP A 191 13.95 53.61 44.98
CA ASP A 191 13.32 54.91 45.25
C ASP A 191 12.76 54.89 46.68
N GLU A 192 13.44 55.66 47.55
CA GLU A 192 12.98 56.05 48.88
C GLU A 192 11.85 57.08 48.73
N CYS A 193 10.63 56.73 49.14
CA CYS A 193 9.54 57.68 49.24
C CYS A 193 9.63 58.46 50.57
N GLU A 194 10.11 59.70 50.50
CA GLU A 194 9.92 60.69 51.56
C GLU A 194 8.44 61.16 51.59
N GLU A 195 7.81 61.04 52.75
CA GLU A 195 6.51 61.65 53.06
C GLU A 195 6.72 63.14 53.36
N GLU A 196 6.15 64.05 52.56
CA GLU A 196 5.82 65.39 53.03
C GLU A 196 4.42 65.86 52.60
N ASP A 197 3.69 66.22 53.66
CA ASP A 197 2.35 66.79 53.80
C ASP A 197 2.19 68.16 53.12
N GLN A 198 1.03 68.42 52.51
CA GLN A 198 0.42 69.75 52.49
C GLN A 198 -1.02 69.76 51.93
N GLY A 199 -1.98 69.91 52.85
CA GLY A 199 -2.88 71.08 52.83
C GLY A 199 -4.10 71.02 51.92
N MET A 200 -5.15 70.33 52.37
CA MET A 200 -6.50 70.47 51.80
C MET A 200 -7.26 71.59 52.52
N ASN A 201 -7.49 72.71 51.85
CA ASN A 201 -8.39 73.77 52.32
C ASN A 201 -9.07 74.50 51.15
N MET A 202 -10.38 74.30 50.95
CA MET A 202 -11.44 75.28 51.26
C MET A 202 -12.71 75.17 50.40
N ARG A 203 -13.84 75.37 51.12
CA ARG A 203 -15.18 75.87 50.74
C ARG A 203 -16.12 74.82 50.14
N LEU A 204 -17.35 74.67 50.65
CA LEU A 204 -18.28 75.64 51.27
C LEU A 204 -18.82 75.20 52.64
#